data_AF-A0A1W1CBN9-F1
#
_entry.id   AF-A0A1W1CBN9-F1
#
_cell.length_a   1.000
_cell.length_b   1.000
_cell.length_c   1.000
_cell.angle_alpha   90.00
_cell.angle_beta   90.00
_cell.angle_gamma   90.00
#
_symmetry.space_group_name_H-M   'P 1'
#
loop_
_entity.id
_entity.type
_entity.pdbx_description
1 polymer ?
#
loop_
_entity_poly.entity_id
_entity_poly.type
_entity_poly.pdbx_seq_one_letter_code
_entity_poly.pdbx_strand_id
1 'polypeptide(L)'
;MQKDELLEEIDTSESFTQKYLGLSFAKFFMLFTLIISFGIYLGILLYGTNSVEVLFGLQDYQSYLKDEIVILKKENAKLQREYFELKEISAQ
;
A
#
# COMPACT_ATOMS: atom_id res chain seq x y z
N MET A 1 4.94 14.44 -62.50
CA MET A 1 3.50 14.16 -62.61
C MET A 1 3.20 12.70 -62.30
N GLN A 2 3.52 11.73 -63.17
CA GLN A 2 3.16 10.33 -62.91
C GLN A 2 3.88 9.66 -61.72
N LYS A 3 5.09 10.14 -61.38
CA LYS A 3 5.83 9.66 -60.19
C LYS A 3 5.33 10.27 -58.88
N ASP A 4 4.71 11.44 -58.95
CA ASP A 4 4.20 12.15 -57.78
C ASP A 4 2.85 11.56 -57.35
N GLU A 5 2.01 11.18 -58.32
CA GLU A 5 0.76 10.43 -58.10
C GLU A 5 1.00 9.01 -57.56
N LEU A 6 2.08 8.34 -57.97
CA LEU A 6 2.47 7.02 -57.46
C LEU A 6 2.97 7.04 -56.00
N LEU A 7 3.39 8.20 -55.50
CA LEU A 7 3.85 8.38 -54.11
C LEU A 7 2.71 8.78 -53.16
N GLU A 8 1.58 9.29 -53.70
CA GLU A 8 0.38 9.62 -52.93
C GLU A 8 -0.43 8.38 -52.50
N GLU A 9 -0.28 7.25 -53.19
CA GLU A 9 -1.06 6.03 -52.93
C GLU A 9 -0.50 5.14 -51.80
N ILE A 10 0.74 5.38 -51.37
CA ILE A 10 1.31 4.69 -50.20
C ILE A 10 0.96 5.50 -48.96
N ASP A 11 -0.17 5.18 -48.34
CA ASP A 11 -0.57 5.70 -47.02
C ASP A 11 0.50 5.31 -45.98
N THR A 12 1.45 6.23 -45.77
CA THR A 12 2.57 6.10 -44.81
C THR A 12 2.21 6.71 -43.46
N SER A 13 0.93 6.79 -43.10
CA SER A 13 0.48 7.24 -41.78
C SER A 13 0.73 6.16 -40.71
N GLU A 14 2.00 5.85 -40.46
CA GLU A 14 2.39 4.99 -39.34
C GLU A 14 1.92 5.62 -38.02
N SER A 15 1.15 4.87 -37.24
CA SER A 15 0.71 5.34 -35.93
C SER A 15 1.93 5.60 -35.04
N PHE A 16 1.82 6.56 -34.10
CA PHE A 16 2.90 6.90 -33.19
C PHE A 16 3.46 5.67 -32.45
N THR A 17 2.59 4.72 -32.05
CA THR A 17 3.02 3.48 -31.39
C THR A 17 3.78 2.55 -32.33
N GLN A 18 3.43 2.53 -33.61
CA GLN A 18 4.12 1.73 -34.62
C GLN A 18 5.51 2.30 -34.92
N LYS A 19 5.62 3.62 -35.04
CA LYS A 19 6.88 4.31 -35.29
C LYS A 19 7.90 4.19 -34.15
N TYR A 20 7.46 4.30 -32.90
CA TYR A 20 8.37 4.29 -31.74
C TYR A 20 8.57 2.91 -31.11
N LEU A 21 7.56 2.04 -31.17
CA LEU A 21 7.56 0.75 -30.47
C LEU A 21 7.52 -0.44 -31.44
N GLY A 22 7.35 -0.23 -32.75
CA GLY A 22 7.18 -1.30 -33.73
C GLY A 22 5.90 -2.11 -33.54
N LEU A 23 4.94 -1.59 -32.76
CA LEU A 23 3.72 -2.28 -32.38
C LEU A 23 2.51 -1.61 -33.02
N SER A 24 1.69 -2.44 -33.67
CA SER A 24 0.35 -2.04 -34.08
C SER A 24 -0.44 -1.52 -32.87
N PHE A 25 -1.24 -0.49 -33.10
CA PHE A 25 -2.04 0.18 -32.07
C PHE A 25 -2.86 -0.79 -31.21
N ALA A 26 -3.44 -1.84 -31.83
CA ALA A 26 -4.21 -2.85 -31.12
C ALA A 26 -3.37 -3.68 -30.13
N LYS A 27 -2.14 -4.05 -30.53
CA LYS A 27 -1.22 -4.82 -29.67
C LYS A 27 -0.73 -3.97 -28.50
N PHE A 28 -0.44 -2.69 -28.74
CA PHE A 28 -0.07 -1.74 -27.70
C PHE A 28 -1.19 -1.59 -26.67
N PHE A 29 -2.43 -1.39 -27.11
CA PHE A 29 -3.56 -1.22 -26.21
C PHE A 29 -3.87 -2.50 -25.40
N MET A 30 -3.71 -3.67 -26.01
CA MET A 30 -3.83 -4.95 -25.31
C MET A 30 -2.77 -5.10 -24.21
N LEU A 31 -1.50 -4.82 -24.51
CA LEU A 31 -0.43 -4.86 -23.53
C LEU A 31 -0.64 -3.84 -22.40
N PHE A 32 -1.06 -2.62 -22.75
CA PHE A 32 -1.36 -1.57 -21.79
C PHE A 32 -2.47 -1.99 -20.82
N THR A 33 -3.56 -2.55 -21.35
CA THR A 33 -4.67 -3.06 -20.54
C THR A 33 -4.21 -4.21 -19.63
N LEU A 34 -3.34 -5.09 -20.11
CA LEU A 34 -2.77 -6.19 -19.34
C LEU A 34 -1.92 -5.68 -18.18
N ILE A 35 -1.07 -4.68 -18.41
CA ILE A 35 -0.23 -4.07 -17.37
C ILE A 35 -1.11 -3.39 -16.30
N ILE A 36 -2.12 -2.62 -16.70
CA ILE A 36 -3.05 -1.99 -15.75
C ILE A 36 -3.77 -3.04 -14.92
N SER A 37 -4.32 -4.07 -15.57
CA SER A 37 -5.04 -5.15 -14.89
C SER A 37 -4.14 -5.90 -13.89
N PHE A 38 -2.89 -6.12 -14.26
CA PHE A 38 -1.90 -6.74 -13.38
C PHE A 38 -1.55 -5.85 -12.19
N GLY A 39 -1.41 -4.53 -12.40
CA GLY A 39 -1.22 -3.56 -11.31
C GLY A 39 -2.39 -3.55 -10.33
N ILE A 40 -3.62 -3.56 -10.83
CA ILE A 40 -4.84 -3.65 -9.99
C ILE A 40 -4.86 -4.97 -9.22
N TYR A 41 -4.58 -6.09 -9.87
CA TYR A 41 -4.52 -7.41 -9.22
C TYR A 41 -3.48 -7.44 -8.10
N LEU A 42 -2.28 -6.95 -8.35
CA LEU A 42 -1.24 -6.83 -7.32
C LEU A 42 -1.65 -5.89 -6.19
N GLY A 43 -2.31 -4.77 -6.50
CA GLY A 43 -2.85 -3.86 -5.50
C GLY A 43 -3.85 -4.55 -4.57
N ILE A 44 -4.81 -5.28 -5.14
CA ILE A 44 -5.80 -6.06 -4.36
C ILE A 44 -5.12 -7.19 -3.58
N LEU A 45 -4.09 -7.83 -4.13
CA LEU A 45 -3.35 -8.91 -3.46
C LEU A 45 -2.54 -8.38 -2.26
N LEU A 46 -1.86 -7.25 -2.42
CA LEU A 46 -0.93 -6.67 -1.44
C LEU A 46 -1.58 -5.72 -0.43
N TYR A 47 -2.76 -5.17 -0.76
CA TYR A 47 -3.53 -4.24 0.07
C TYR A 47 -4.98 -4.69 0.30
N GLY A 48 -5.36 -5.89 -0.15
CA GLY A 48 -6.66 -6.48 0.19
C GLY A 48 -6.76 -6.84 1.67
N THR A 49 -7.94 -7.31 2.10
CA THR A 49 -8.35 -7.61 3.49
C THR A 49 -7.42 -8.50 4.33
N ASN A 50 -6.36 -9.06 3.74
CA ASN A 50 -5.42 -9.98 4.39
C ASN A 50 -3.96 -9.51 4.33
N SER A 51 -3.68 -8.21 4.38
CA SER A 51 -2.31 -7.72 4.17
C SER A 51 -1.95 -6.44 4.94
N VAL A 52 -0.66 -6.07 4.85
CA VAL A 52 0.13 -4.94 5.42
C VAL A 52 -0.58 -3.93 6.31
N GLU A 53 -1.75 -3.41 5.92
CA GLU A 53 -2.57 -2.55 6.78
C GLU A 53 -2.90 -3.20 8.13
N VAL A 54 -3.23 -4.50 8.13
CA VAL A 54 -3.45 -5.27 9.36
C VAL A 54 -2.16 -5.39 10.18
N LEU A 55 -1.01 -5.56 9.52
CA LEU A 55 0.28 -5.63 10.20
C LEU A 55 0.63 -4.31 10.87
N PHE A 56 0.45 -3.18 10.17
CA PHE A 56 0.68 -1.86 10.76
C PHE A 56 -0.30 -1.59 11.91
N GLY A 57 -1.57 -1.94 11.76
CA GLY A 57 -2.54 -1.84 12.85
C GLY A 57 -2.14 -2.68 14.08
N LEU A 58 -1.60 -3.88 13.88
CA LEU A 58 -1.07 -4.71 14.97
C LEU A 58 0.18 -4.11 15.61
N GLN A 59 1.08 -3.50 14.84
CA GLN A 59 2.27 -2.84 15.37
C GLN A 59 1.92 -1.61 16.21
N ASP A 60 0.99 -0.79 15.74
CA ASP A 60 0.51 0.38 16.48
C ASP A 60 -0.17 -0.05 17.79
N TYR A 61 -1.04 -1.06 17.72
CA TYR A 61 -1.71 -1.60 18.91
C TYR A 61 -0.72 -2.25 19.89
N GLN A 62 0.32 -2.93 19.39
CA GLN A 62 1.39 -3.45 20.23
C GLN A 62 2.16 -2.33 20.93
N SER A 63 2.42 -1.21 20.25
CA SER A 63 3.08 -0.05 20.86
C SER A 63 2.22 0.54 21.99
N TYR A 64 0.93 0.75 21.71
CA TYR A 64 -0.03 1.22 22.71
C TYR A 64 -0.05 0.32 23.95
N LEU A 65 -0.13 -1.00 23.78
CA LEU A 65 -0.13 -1.94 24.90
C LEU A 65 1.16 -1.90 25.72
N LYS A 66 2.32 -1.69 25.08
CA LYS A 66 3.60 -1.56 25.80
C LYS A 66 3.62 -0.33 26.69
N ASP A 67 3.10 0.79 26.19
CA ASP A 67 3.01 2.02 26.97
C ASP A 67 2.03 1.86 28.14
N GLU A 68 0.87 1.24 27.88
CA GLU A 68 -0.14 0.97 28.91
C GLU A 68 0.41 0.07 30.04
N ILE A 69 1.22 -0.94 29.71
CA ILE A 69 1.90 -1.78 30.70
C ILE A 69 2.81 -0.95 31.61
N VAL A 70 3.53 0.03 31.07
CA VAL A 70 4.42 0.90 31.87
C VAL A 70 3.60 1.78 32.82
N ILE A 71 2.50 2.35 32.32
CA ILE A 71 1.58 3.20 33.11
C ILE A 71 0.98 2.37 34.25
N LEU A 72 0.40 1.21 33.95
CA LEU A 72 -0.23 0.33 34.93
C LEU A 72 0.76 -0.16 35.99
N LYS A 73 2.01 -0.47 35.62
CA LYS A 73 3.05 -0.84 36.60
C LYS A 73 3.35 0.30 37.57
N LYS A 74 3.41 1.54 37.06
CA LYS A 74 3.67 2.73 37.89
C LYS A 74 2.51 2.99 38.85
N GLU A 75 1.28 2.87 38.37
CA GLU A 75 0.09 3.03 39.18
C GLU A 75 -0.02 1.93 40.25
N ASN A 76 0.25 0.67 39.88
CA ASN A 76 0.25 -0.44 40.82
C ASN A 76 1.29 -0.25 41.94
N ALA A 77 2.51 0.21 41.61
CA ALA A 77 3.53 0.52 42.62
C ALA A 77 3.10 1.66 43.56
N LYS A 78 2.43 2.69 43.03
CA LYS A 78 1.87 3.79 43.84
C LYS A 78 0.79 3.27 44.80
N LEU A 79 -0.17 2.50 44.29
CA LEU A 79 -1.26 1.93 45.09
C LEU A 79 -0.74 0.96 46.16
N GLN A 80 0.28 0.15 45.84
CA GLN A 80 0.91 -0.73 46.84
C GLN A 80 1.53 0.08 47.99
N ARG A 81 2.21 1.19 47.67
CA ARG A 81 2.76 2.07 48.69
C ARG A 81 1.67 2.64 49.59
N GLU A 82 0.62 3.21 49.01
CA GLU A 82 -0.52 3.77 49.77
C GLU A 82 -1.19 2.70 50.65
N TYR A 83 -1.36 1.48 50.13
CA TYR A 83 -1.89 0.35 50.88
C TYR A 83 -1.03 0.00 52.10
N PHE A 84 0.30 -0.02 51.96
CA PHE A 84 1.19 -0.29 53.09
C PHE A 84 1.14 0.83 54.14
N GLU A 85 1.14 2.09 53.73
CA GLU A 85 1.03 3.25 54.64
C GLU A 85 -0.29 3.20 55.44
N LEU A 86 -1.42 2.91 54.79
CA LEU A 86 -2.72 2.76 55.45
C LEU A 86 -2.75 1.55 56.41
N LYS A 87 -2.14 0.43 56.02
CA LYS A 87 -2.09 -0.78 56.85
C LYS A 87 -1.30 -0.56 58.13
N GLU A 88 -0.18 0.17 58.05
CA GLU A 88 0.61 0.55 59.22
C GLU A 88 -0.19 1.43 60.18
N ILE A 89 -0.92 2.44 59.66
CA ILE A 89 -1.78 3.31 60.47
C ILE A 89 -2.88 2.52 61.18
N SER A 90 -3.52 1.56 60.50
CA SER A 90 -4.60 0.76 61.08
C SER A 90 -4.15 -0.27 62.13
N ALA A 91 -2.84 -0.56 62.19
CA ALA A 91 -2.26 -1.54 63.10
C ALA A 91 -1.74 -0.91 64.41
N GLN A 92 -1.72 0.43 64.52
CA GLN A 92 -1.48 1.19 65.75
C GLN A 92 -2.78 1.45 66.51
#